data_AF-A0A9W7CXV6-F1
#
_entry.id   AF-A0A9W7CXV6-F1
#
_cell.length_a   1.000
_cell.length_b   1.000
_cell.length_c   1.000
_cell.angle_alpha   90.00
_cell.angle_beta   90.00
_cell.angle_gamma   90.00
#
_symmetry.space_group_name_H-M   'P 1'
#
loop_
_entity.id
_entity.type
_entity.pdbx_description
1 polymer ?
#
loop_
_entity_poly.entity_id
_entity_poly.type
_entity_poly.pdbx_seq_one_letter_code
_entity_poly.pdbx_strand_id
1 'polypeptide(L)'
;MAPSQRSRSQALNHQLSPAEVAQGVSALAQLDDDRQARRESVSGVHIDDSDEEGDSPSPIYHSFLRDDSSNISKLTNFAPIEFERLWTYLRGYVRDHWNVGRGRKCTQRPKDVLFMFLTSLKHCGKWDILASVFKIKSPTFQKVITSFATVVSSFLYKRFVVSAADKYTMETLVLGGNTFRNNPYARYATDVTFQHTNMPSGQMKERSAYYSAKHHLHGYKAEVSVLPNGQAIIAKLTSRFFATMRSSICNIFSRATRRLSL
;
A
#
# COMPACT_ATOMS: atom_id res chain seq x y z
N MET A 1 54.85 31.75 5.93
CA MET A 1 54.62 30.29 6.01
C MET A 1 53.27 30.08 6.68
N ALA A 2 52.34 29.44 5.99
CA ALA A 2 50.96 29.24 6.42
C ALA A 2 50.83 28.09 7.44
N PRO A 3 49.77 28.10 8.24
CA PRO A 3 49.07 26.86 8.54
C PRO A 3 47.58 27.01 8.27
N SER A 4 47.00 26.19 7.38
CA SER A 4 45.55 26.12 7.27
C SER A 4 45.07 24.68 7.01
N GLN A 5 44.55 24.12 8.09
CA GLN A 5 43.30 23.36 8.19
C GLN A 5 43.13 22.11 7.31
N ARG A 6 43.46 20.96 7.91
CA ARG A 6 42.62 19.76 7.76
C ARG A 6 41.28 20.05 8.45
N SER A 7 40.18 19.96 7.71
CA SER A 7 38.84 20.04 8.32
C SER A 7 37.91 18.95 7.81
N ARG A 8 37.13 18.46 8.78
CA ARG A 8 35.83 17.77 8.66
C ARG A 8 35.83 16.27 8.40
N SER A 9 36.05 15.54 9.48
CA SER A 9 35.43 14.24 9.71
C SER A 9 34.98 14.13 11.17
N GLN A 10 33.89 14.83 11.53
CA GLN A 10 33.21 14.69 12.83
C GLN A 10 31.82 15.35 12.77
N ALA A 11 30.80 14.60 12.34
CA ALA A 11 29.39 14.99 12.50
C ALA A 11 28.47 13.78 12.31
N LEU A 12 28.58 12.76 13.16
CA LEU A 12 27.63 11.64 13.18
C LEU A 12 27.04 11.36 14.57
N ASN A 13 27.46 12.09 15.61
CA ASN A 13 26.86 12.04 16.95
C ASN A 13 26.95 13.43 17.59
N HIS A 14 25.97 14.29 17.33
CA HIS A 14 25.78 15.54 18.08
C HIS A 14 24.50 15.42 18.90
N GLN A 15 24.58 15.86 20.15
CA GLN A 15 23.47 15.90 21.10
C GLN A 15 22.51 17.03 20.71
N LEU A 16 21.27 16.69 20.35
CA LEU A 16 20.25 17.67 20.03
C LEU A 16 19.85 18.43 21.30
N SER A 17 19.73 19.75 21.19
CA SER A 17 19.15 20.55 22.27
C SER A 17 17.67 20.23 22.46
N PRO A 18 17.11 20.42 23.68
CA PRO A 18 15.67 20.23 23.91
C PRO A 18 14.77 21.03 22.96
N ALA A 19 15.23 22.21 22.52
CA ALA A 19 14.52 23.05 21.56
C ALA A 19 14.46 22.43 20.15
N GLU A 20 15.58 21.87 19.67
CA GLU A 20 15.64 21.21 18.35
C GLU A 20 14.80 19.93 18.34
N VAL A 21 14.77 19.18 19.45
CA VAL A 21 13.89 18.01 19.60
C VAL A 21 12.43 18.44 19.58
N ALA A 22 12.04 19.46 20.34
CA ALA A 22 10.67 19.96 20.37
C ALA A 22 10.21 20.48 18.99
N GLN A 23 11.10 21.19 18.28
CA GLN A 23 10.84 21.66 16.93
C GLN A 23 10.66 20.48 15.95
N GLY A 24 11.53 19.47 16.02
CA GLY A 24 11.43 18.26 15.18
C GLY A 24 10.14 17.48 15.44
N VAL A 25 9.76 17.31 16.71
CA VAL A 25 8.50 16.65 17.09
C VAL A 25 7.30 17.42 16.58
N SER A 26 7.29 18.76 16.73
CA SER A 26 6.19 19.61 16.27
C SER A 26 6.05 19.59 14.75
N ALA A 27 7.16 19.62 14.01
CA ALA A 27 7.16 19.52 12.56
C ALA A 27 6.63 18.16 12.08
N LEU A 28 6.97 17.07 12.76
CA LEU A 28 6.45 15.74 12.42
C LEU A 28 4.96 15.60 12.76
N ALA A 29 4.52 16.13 13.90
CA ALA A 29 3.11 16.15 14.28
C ALA A 29 2.26 16.96 13.28
N GLN A 30 2.69 18.16 12.91
CA GLN A 30 2.03 18.97 11.87
C GLN A 30 1.94 18.23 10.54
N LEU A 31 3.01 17.53 10.14
CA LEU A 31 2.98 16.72 8.92
C LEU A 31 1.99 15.55 9.01
N ASP A 32 1.79 14.96 10.19
CA ASP A 32 0.78 13.92 10.41
C ASP A 32 -0.64 14.49 10.43
N ASP A 33 -0.84 15.64 11.07
CA ASP A 33 -2.11 16.37 11.09
C ASP A 33 -2.51 16.80 9.67
N ASP A 34 -1.59 17.36 8.89
CA ASP A 34 -1.81 17.72 7.48
C ASP A 34 -2.16 16.48 6.62
N ARG A 35 -1.50 15.34 6.88
CA ARG A 35 -1.83 14.07 6.21
C ARG A 35 -3.23 13.60 6.56
N GLN A 36 -3.67 13.82 7.80
CA GLN A 36 -4.98 13.41 8.28
C GLN A 36 -6.08 14.35 7.75
N ALA A 37 -5.89 15.66 7.86
CA ALA A 37 -6.80 16.67 7.34
C ALA A 37 -7.03 16.55 5.81
N ARG A 38 -5.97 16.23 5.04
CA ARG A 38 -6.12 15.95 3.60
C ARG A 38 -6.96 14.71 3.29
N ARG A 39 -6.96 13.69 4.15
CA ARG A 39 -7.81 12.51 3.95
C ARG A 39 -9.27 12.84 4.26
N GLU A 40 -9.49 13.63 5.30
CA GLU A 40 -10.83 14.07 5.72
C GLU A 40 -11.45 15.01 4.69
N SER A 41 -10.69 15.95 4.13
CA SER A 41 -11.19 16.87 3.10
C SER A 41 -11.59 16.18 1.79
N VAL A 42 -10.94 15.05 1.47
CA VAL A 42 -11.26 14.22 0.31
C VAL A 42 -12.43 13.26 0.59
N SER A 43 -12.68 12.94 1.85
CA SER A 43 -13.83 12.14 2.31
C SER A 43 -15.17 12.87 2.17
N GLY A 44 -15.14 14.21 2.11
CA GLY A 44 -16.34 15.06 1.96
C GLY A 44 -16.90 15.17 0.54
N VAL A 45 -16.31 14.50 -0.45
CA VAL A 45 -16.90 14.40 -1.80
C VAL A 45 -18.06 13.41 -1.72
N HIS A 46 -19.27 13.94 -1.58
CA HIS A 46 -20.52 13.18 -1.57
C HIS A 46 -20.61 12.36 -2.86
N ILE A 47 -20.56 11.03 -2.72
CA ILE A 47 -20.94 10.11 -3.77
C ILE A 47 -22.47 10.14 -3.76
N ASP A 48 -23.05 10.64 -4.86
CA ASP A 48 -24.49 10.80 -5.09
C ASP A 48 -25.27 9.58 -4.56
N ASP A 49 -25.92 9.73 -3.39
CA ASP A 49 -26.83 8.74 -2.79
C ASP A 49 -28.18 8.89 -3.50
N SER A 50 -28.30 8.27 -4.67
CA SER A 50 -29.63 7.95 -5.20
C SER A 50 -30.21 6.83 -4.32
N ASP A 51 -30.96 7.24 -3.29
CA ASP A 51 -31.79 6.38 -2.47
C ASP A 51 -32.94 5.81 -3.31
N GLU A 52 -32.65 4.76 -4.07
CA GLU A 52 -33.62 3.72 -4.35
C GLU A 52 -33.24 2.51 -3.49
N GLU A 53 -34.20 2.00 -2.73
CA GLU A 53 -34.14 0.80 -1.89
C GLU A 53 -33.99 -0.46 -2.76
N GLY A 54 -32.91 -0.53 -3.52
CA GLY A 54 -32.47 -1.66 -4.34
C GLY A 54 -31.29 -2.37 -3.69
N ASP A 55 -31.08 -3.65 -4.06
CA ASP A 55 -29.91 -4.44 -3.67
C ASP A 55 -28.64 -3.68 -4.10
N SER A 56 -27.99 -3.01 -3.14
CA SER A 56 -26.76 -2.25 -3.40
C SER A 56 -25.80 -3.11 -4.20
N PRO A 57 -25.15 -2.60 -5.26
CA PRO A 57 -24.26 -3.43 -6.07
C PRO A 57 -23.02 -3.92 -5.31
N SER A 58 -22.77 -3.40 -4.10
CA SER A 58 -21.64 -3.73 -3.22
C SER A 58 -21.99 -3.51 -1.74
N PRO A 59 -22.91 -4.33 -1.19
CA PRO A 59 -23.54 -4.05 0.10
C PRO A 59 -22.54 -3.98 1.27
N ILE A 60 -21.43 -4.72 1.22
CA ILE A 60 -20.41 -4.67 2.27
C ILE A 60 -19.67 -3.34 2.22
N TYR A 61 -19.13 -2.95 1.06
CA TYR A 61 -18.42 -1.67 0.95
C TYR A 61 -19.31 -0.49 1.35
N HIS A 62 -20.55 -0.48 0.86
CA HIS A 62 -21.49 0.60 1.14
C HIS A 62 -21.93 0.65 2.61
N SER A 63 -22.03 -0.49 3.31
CA SER A 63 -22.36 -0.48 4.74
C SER A 63 -21.29 0.24 5.58
N PHE A 64 -20.01 -0.02 5.29
CA PHE A 64 -18.91 0.66 6.00
C PHE A 64 -18.79 2.14 5.62
N LEU A 65 -19.05 2.47 4.35
CA LEU A 65 -19.01 3.84 3.85
C LEU A 65 -20.13 4.71 4.45
N ARG A 66 -21.36 4.17 4.55
CA ARG A 66 -22.54 4.89 5.08
C ARG A 66 -22.46 5.11 6.59
N ASP A 67 -21.88 4.17 7.33
CA ASP A 67 -21.68 4.29 8.78
C ASP A 67 -20.70 5.42 9.13
N ASP A 68 -19.53 5.43 8.50
CA ASP A 68 -18.54 6.51 8.61
C ASP A 68 -17.61 6.44 7.39
N SER A 69 -17.58 7.49 6.57
CA SER A 69 -16.74 7.52 5.35
C SER A 69 -15.25 7.30 5.62
N SER A 70 -14.77 7.67 6.82
CA SER A 70 -13.39 7.45 7.23
C SER A 70 -13.08 5.96 7.47
N ASN A 71 -14.09 5.08 7.62
CA ASN A 71 -13.91 3.63 7.73
C ASN A 71 -13.15 3.08 6.52
N ILE A 72 -13.37 3.61 5.31
CA ILE A 72 -12.66 3.15 4.11
C ILE A 72 -11.15 3.43 4.25
N SER A 73 -10.79 4.64 4.70
CA SER A 73 -9.40 5.02 4.99
C SER A 73 -8.81 4.19 6.12
N LYS A 74 -9.55 4.03 7.22
CA LYS A 74 -9.18 3.24 8.41
C LYS A 74 -8.95 1.78 8.07
N LEU A 75 -9.68 1.21 7.11
CA LEU A 75 -9.59 -0.21 6.75
C LEU A 75 -8.68 -0.49 5.55
N THR A 76 -8.39 0.47 4.67
CA THR A 76 -7.67 0.18 3.40
C THR A 76 -6.43 1.05 3.14
N ASN A 77 -6.25 2.16 3.86
CA ASN A 77 -5.31 3.25 3.56
C ASN A 77 -5.65 4.09 2.32
N PHE A 78 -6.84 3.92 1.74
CA PHE A 78 -7.35 4.74 0.65
C PHE A 78 -8.48 5.64 1.15
N ALA A 79 -8.45 6.92 0.77
CA ALA A 79 -9.65 7.74 0.86
C ALA A 79 -10.77 7.14 -0.03
N PRO A 80 -12.06 7.38 0.26
CA PRO A 80 -13.16 6.84 -0.53
C PRO A 80 -13.00 7.07 -2.04
N ILE A 81 -12.63 8.29 -2.46
CA ILE A 81 -12.41 8.59 -3.89
C ILE A 81 -11.24 7.81 -4.49
N GLU A 82 -10.17 7.58 -3.71
CA GLU A 82 -9.01 6.83 -4.18
C GLU A 82 -9.36 5.35 -4.36
N PHE A 83 -10.20 4.82 -3.48
CA PHE A 83 -10.77 3.48 -3.61
C PHE A 83 -11.64 3.37 -4.87
N GLU A 84 -12.53 4.33 -5.15
CA GLU A 84 -13.37 4.31 -6.35
C GLU A 84 -12.53 4.40 -7.64
N ARG A 85 -11.46 5.20 -7.65
CA ARG A 85 -10.53 5.27 -8.77
C ARG A 85 -9.82 3.94 -8.99
N LEU A 86 -9.33 3.31 -7.92
CA LEU A 86 -8.74 1.98 -7.98
C LEU A 86 -9.74 0.95 -8.55
N TRP A 87 -10.97 0.95 -8.04
CA TRP A 87 -12.03 0.06 -8.50
C TRP A 87 -12.33 0.29 -9.99
N THR A 88 -12.37 1.54 -10.45
CA THR A 88 -12.59 1.89 -11.86
C THR A 88 -11.50 1.29 -12.78
N TYR A 89 -10.24 1.25 -12.35
CA TYR A 89 -9.18 0.59 -13.11
C TYR A 89 -9.30 -0.94 -13.11
N LEU A 90 -9.80 -1.53 -12.02
CA LEU A 90 -9.89 -2.97 -11.83
C LEU A 90 -11.16 -3.59 -12.41
N ARG A 91 -12.28 -2.87 -12.44
CA ARG A 91 -13.62 -3.45 -12.68
C ARG A 91 -13.72 -4.25 -13.97
N GLY A 92 -13.09 -3.79 -15.05
CA GLY A 92 -13.09 -4.50 -16.33
C GLY A 92 -12.31 -5.81 -16.24
N TYR A 93 -11.07 -5.73 -15.76
CA TYR A 93 -10.23 -6.91 -15.58
C TYR A 93 -10.87 -7.94 -14.64
N VAL A 94 -11.39 -7.48 -13.50
CA VAL A 94 -12.05 -8.33 -12.50
C VAL A 94 -13.29 -8.99 -13.10
N ARG A 95 -14.15 -8.27 -13.84
CA ARG A 95 -15.32 -8.86 -14.50
C ARG A 95 -14.92 -10.03 -15.42
N ASP A 96 -13.80 -9.90 -16.12
CA ASP A 96 -13.41 -10.85 -17.16
C ASP A 96 -12.58 -12.03 -16.62
N HIS A 97 -11.97 -11.90 -15.42
CA HIS A 97 -11.03 -12.89 -14.87
C HIS A 97 -11.40 -13.42 -13.48
N TRP A 98 -12.24 -12.72 -12.72
CA TRP A 98 -12.68 -13.17 -11.40
C TRP A 98 -13.98 -13.95 -11.50
N ASN A 99 -14.08 -15.03 -10.72
CA ASN A 99 -15.30 -15.84 -10.64
C ASN A 99 -15.74 -16.43 -12.01
N VAL A 100 -14.81 -16.60 -12.95
CA VAL A 100 -15.04 -17.22 -14.29
C VAL A 100 -14.73 -18.73 -14.27
N GLY A 101 -15.12 -19.48 -15.31
CA GLY A 101 -14.88 -20.93 -15.43
C GLY A 101 -15.92 -21.86 -14.78
N ARG A 102 -15.59 -23.13 -14.60
CA ARG A 102 -16.48 -24.15 -14.00
C ARG A 102 -16.28 -24.26 -12.48
N GLY A 103 -17.34 -24.57 -11.74
CA GLY A 103 -17.32 -24.81 -10.29
C GLY A 103 -18.08 -23.77 -9.47
N ARG A 104 -18.08 -23.96 -8.14
CA ARG A 104 -18.81 -23.10 -7.19
C ARG A 104 -18.25 -21.67 -7.23
N LYS A 105 -19.13 -20.72 -7.50
CA LYS A 105 -18.82 -19.30 -7.58
C LYS A 105 -18.83 -18.64 -6.21
N CYS A 106 -17.98 -17.62 -6.06
CA CYS A 106 -18.08 -16.69 -4.95
C CYS A 106 -19.40 -15.92 -5.07
N THR A 107 -20.16 -15.83 -3.98
CA THR A 107 -21.41 -15.08 -3.91
C THR A 107 -21.19 -13.59 -3.64
N GLN A 108 -19.99 -13.22 -3.15
CA GLN A 108 -19.65 -11.86 -2.80
C GLN A 108 -19.46 -11.00 -4.06
N ARG A 109 -19.93 -9.76 -4.01
CA ARG A 109 -19.81 -8.83 -5.15
C ARG A 109 -18.33 -8.47 -5.35
N PRO A 110 -17.85 -8.33 -6.60
CA PRO A 110 -16.42 -8.14 -6.86
C PRO A 110 -15.77 -6.92 -6.17
N LYS A 111 -16.50 -5.80 -6.04
CA LYS A 111 -16.02 -4.61 -5.33
C LYS A 111 -15.92 -4.84 -3.82
N ASP A 112 -16.86 -5.59 -3.23
CA ASP A 112 -16.76 -6.02 -1.83
C ASP A 112 -15.54 -6.92 -1.61
N VAL A 113 -15.26 -7.82 -2.57
CA VAL A 113 -14.06 -8.66 -2.51
C VAL A 113 -12.79 -7.81 -2.59
N LEU A 114 -12.75 -6.76 -3.43
CA LEU A 114 -11.65 -5.80 -3.44
C LEU A 114 -11.50 -5.09 -2.10
N PHE A 115 -12.59 -4.65 -1.49
CA PHE A 115 -12.57 -4.00 -0.18
C PHE A 115 -12.01 -4.93 0.90
N MET A 116 -12.57 -6.13 1.04
CA MET A 116 -12.09 -7.16 1.96
C MET A 116 -10.62 -7.54 1.71
N PHE A 117 -10.22 -7.57 0.45
CA PHE A 117 -8.86 -7.84 0.03
C PHE A 117 -7.90 -6.75 0.52
N LEU A 118 -8.21 -5.47 0.30
CA LEU A 118 -7.40 -4.34 0.78
C LEU A 118 -7.37 -4.26 2.32
N THR A 119 -8.48 -4.57 3.00
CA THR A 119 -8.51 -4.67 4.47
C THR A 119 -7.58 -5.76 4.97
N SER A 120 -7.57 -6.91 4.31
CA SER A 120 -6.66 -8.00 4.65
C SER A 120 -5.19 -7.61 4.49
N LEU A 121 -4.87 -6.82 3.45
CA LEU A 121 -3.51 -6.30 3.25
C LEU A 121 -3.11 -5.29 4.34
N LYS A 122 -4.01 -4.38 4.72
CA LYS A 122 -3.71 -3.36 5.73
C LYS A 122 -3.49 -3.98 7.11
N HIS A 123 -4.41 -4.83 7.53
CA HIS A 123 -4.49 -5.26 8.93
C HIS A 123 -3.73 -6.55 9.24
N CYS A 124 -3.29 -7.32 8.23
CA CYS A 124 -2.38 -8.47 8.34
C CYS A 124 -2.46 -9.20 9.69
N GLY A 125 -3.30 -10.22 9.81
CA GLY A 125 -3.51 -10.90 11.08
C GLY A 125 -4.08 -12.30 10.92
N LYS A 126 -4.60 -12.85 12.03
CA LYS A 126 -5.31 -14.13 11.97
C LYS A 126 -6.55 -13.98 11.09
N TRP A 127 -6.76 -14.92 10.17
CA TRP A 127 -7.91 -14.93 9.27
C TRP A 127 -9.24 -14.85 10.02
N ASP A 128 -9.34 -15.44 11.21
CA ASP A 128 -10.54 -15.41 12.04
C ASP A 128 -10.95 -13.99 12.46
N ILE A 129 -9.97 -13.12 12.75
CA ILE A 129 -10.23 -11.73 13.15
C ILE A 129 -10.74 -10.93 11.94
N LEU A 130 -10.08 -11.05 10.79
CA LEU A 130 -10.52 -10.36 9.57
C LEU A 130 -11.89 -10.86 9.09
N ALA A 131 -12.11 -12.16 9.15
CA ALA A 131 -13.36 -12.77 8.71
C ALA A 131 -14.55 -12.36 9.59
N SER A 132 -14.33 -12.17 10.90
CA SER A 132 -15.38 -11.74 11.84
C SER A 132 -15.84 -10.30 11.62
N VAL A 133 -14.97 -9.42 11.11
CA VAL A 133 -15.33 -8.04 10.69
C VAL A 133 -16.40 -8.08 9.60
N PHE A 134 -16.26 -8.99 8.65
CA PHE A 134 -17.18 -9.12 7.51
C PHE A 134 -18.28 -10.16 7.73
N LYS A 135 -18.37 -10.76 8.93
CA LYS A 135 -19.33 -11.84 9.26
C LYS A 135 -19.25 -13.04 8.30
N ILE A 136 -18.06 -13.35 7.79
CA ILE A 136 -17.81 -14.50 6.92
C ILE A 136 -17.09 -15.59 7.72
N LYS A 137 -17.38 -16.87 7.43
CA LYS A 137 -16.62 -17.98 8.04
C LYS A 137 -15.16 -17.91 7.60
N SER A 138 -14.23 -18.00 8.55
CA SER A 138 -12.78 -17.85 8.31
C SER A 138 -12.22 -18.69 7.16
N PRO A 139 -12.52 -20.00 7.03
CA PRO A 139 -12.03 -20.79 5.89
C PRO A 139 -12.52 -20.26 4.53
N THR A 140 -13.76 -19.78 4.48
CA THR A 140 -14.35 -19.18 3.27
C THR A 140 -13.67 -17.85 2.96
N PHE A 141 -13.49 -16.99 3.97
CA PHE A 141 -12.83 -15.70 3.82
C PHE A 141 -11.40 -15.87 3.29
N GLN A 142 -10.59 -16.68 3.96
CA GLN A 142 -9.23 -16.98 3.51
C GLN A 142 -9.20 -17.47 2.06
N LYS A 143 -10.08 -18.42 1.69
CA LYS A 143 -10.16 -18.95 0.33
C LYS A 143 -10.49 -17.87 -0.70
N VAL A 144 -11.49 -17.03 -0.42
CA VAL A 144 -11.91 -15.93 -1.32
C VAL A 144 -10.78 -14.94 -1.51
N ILE A 145 -10.17 -14.46 -0.42
CA ILE A 145 -9.09 -13.46 -0.45
C ILE A 145 -7.84 -14.00 -1.14
N THR A 146 -7.46 -15.25 -0.85
CA THR A 146 -6.32 -15.91 -1.52
C THR A 146 -6.57 -16.03 -3.02
N SER A 147 -7.75 -16.53 -3.41
CA SER A 147 -8.10 -16.70 -4.81
C SER A 147 -8.11 -15.35 -5.55
N PHE A 148 -8.76 -14.34 -4.97
CA PHE A 148 -8.80 -12.99 -5.55
C PHE A 148 -7.40 -12.42 -5.71
N ALA A 149 -6.53 -12.66 -4.72
CA ALA A 149 -5.16 -12.20 -4.78
C ALA A 149 -4.38 -12.78 -5.96
N THR A 150 -4.56 -14.07 -6.26
CA THR A 150 -3.91 -14.70 -7.42
C THR A 150 -4.36 -14.08 -8.74
N VAL A 151 -5.62 -13.66 -8.84
CA VAL A 151 -6.16 -13.03 -10.05
C VAL A 151 -5.63 -11.62 -10.23
N VAL A 152 -5.73 -10.77 -9.20
CA VAL A 152 -5.44 -9.32 -9.37
C VAL A 152 -3.97 -8.95 -9.22
N SER A 153 -3.15 -9.77 -8.58
CA SER A 153 -1.74 -9.43 -8.29
C SER A 153 -0.91 -9.13 -9.55
N SER A 154 -1.02 -9.99 -10.57
CA SER A 154 -0.26 -9.83 -11.83
C SER A 154 -0.67 -8.57 -12.58
N PHE A 155 -1.98 -8.31 -12.65
CA PHE A 155 -2.54 -7.13 -13.28
C PHE A 155 -2.08 -5.85 -12.57
N LEU A 156 -2.17 -5.81 -11.25
CA LEU A 156 -1.75 -4.65 -10.45
C LEU A 156 -0.26 -4.38 -10.59
N TYR A 157 0.57 -5.42 -10.56
CA TYR A 157 2.01 -5.27 -10.77
C TYR A 157 2.31 -4.70 -12.16
N LYS A 158 1.73 -5.28 -13.22
CA LYS A 158 1.94 -4.81 -14.59
C LYS A 158 1.49 -3.35 -14.75
N ARG A 159 0.30 -3.02 -14.24
CA ARG A 159 -0.33 -1.71 -14.42
C ARG A 159 0.36 -0.58 -13.67
N PHE A 160 0.83 -0.84 -12.44
CA PHE A 160 1.33 0.21 -11.55
C PHE A 160 2.86 0.20 -11.37
N VAL A 161 3.52 -0.93 -11.60
CA VAL A 161 4.99 -1.05 -11.52
C VAL A 161 5.60 -0.99 -12.91
N VAL A 162 5.24 -1.94 -13.77
CA VAL A 162 5.90 -2.10 -15.08
C VAL A 162 5.59 -0.90 -15.98
N SER A 163 4.32 -0.50 -16.09
CA SER A 163 3.97 0.69 -16.88
C SER A 163 4.61 1.98 -16.36
N ALA A 164 4.86 2.10 -15.05
CA ALA A 164 5.57 3.24 -14.50
C ALA A 164 7.06 3.19 -14.86
N ALA A 165 7.68 1.99 -14.82
CA ALA A 165 9.07 1.80 -15.23
C ALA A 165 9.29 2.13 -16.71
N ASP A 166 8.32 1.80 -17.58
CA ASP A 166 8.38 2.11 -19.00
C ASP A 166 8.15 3.60 -19.27
N LYS A 167 7.17 4.21 -18.59
CA LYS A 167 6.80 5.62 -18.77
C LYS A 167 7.87 6.58 -18.26
N TYR A 168 8.52 6.27 -17.15
CA TYR A 168 9.45 7.17 -16.47
C TYR A 168 10.89 6.65 -16.60
N THR A 169 11.43 6.74 -17.81
CA THR A 169 12.87 6.55 -18.08
C THR A 169 13.69 7.71 -17.51
N MET A 170 15.01 7.54 -17.37
CA MET A 170 15.88 8.63 -16.92
C MET A 170 15.72 9.89 -17.78
N GLU A 171 15.65 9.73 -19.10
CA GLU A 171 15.46 10.83 -20.04
C GLU A 171 14.17 11.60 -19.79
N THR A 172 13.04 10.90 -19.68
CA THR A 172 11.73 11.54 -19.42
C THR A 172 11.68 12.26 -18.08
N LEU A 173 12.39 11.76 -17.05
CA LEU A 173 12.46 12.39 -15.74
C LEU A 173 13.28 13.68 -15.78
N VAL A 174 14.42 13.66 -16.49
CA VAL A 174 15.29 14.83 -16.66
C VAL A 174 14.59 15.91 -17.48
N LEU A 175 14.04 15.56 -18.64
CA LEU A 175 13.30 16.49 -19.50
C LEU A 175 12.06 17.08 -18.81
N GLY A 176 11.39 16.27 -17.99
CA GLY A 176 10.21 16.70 -17.23
C GLY A 176 10.51 17.42 -15.91
N GLY A 177 11.78 17.69 -15.58
CA GLY A 177 12.17 18.33 -14.31
C GLY A 177 11.81 17.51 -13.05
N ASN A 178 11.56 16.22 -13.20
CA ASN A 178 11.14 15.30 -12.15
C ASN A 178 12.33 14.52 -11.58
N THR A 179 13.39 15.21 -11.18
CA THR A 179 14.61 14.62 -10.61
C THR A 179 14.70 14.85 -9.10
N PHE A 180 15.46 14.04 -8.38
CA PHE A 180 15.73 14.32 -6.97
C PHE A 180 16.56 15.60 -6.84
N ARG A 181 16.12 16.53 -5.97
CA ARG A 181 16.79 17.83 -5.74
C ARG A 181 18.29 17.71 -5.47
N ASN A 182 18.69 16.73 -4.65
CA ASN A 182 20.08 16.55 -4.24
C ASN A 182 20.83 15.51 -5.08
N ASN A 183 20.13 14.73 -5.92
CA ASN A 183 20.72 13.65 -6.71
C ASN A 183 20.09 13.60 -8.12
N PRO A 184 20.43 14.56 -9.02
CA PRO A 184 19.75 14.69 -10.32
C PRO A 184 19.89 13.48 -11.25
N TYR A 185 20.99 12.72 -11.10
CA TYR A 185 21.28 11.53 -11.89
C TYR A 185 20.69 10.23 -11.31
N ALA A 186 20.09 10.27 -10.11
CA ALA A 186 19.46 9.10 -9.51
C ALA A 186 18.06 8.90 -10.09
N ARG A 187 17.82 7.77 -10.75
CA ARG A 187 16.50 7.41 -11.29
C ARG A 187 15.48 7.14 -10.21
N TYR A 188 15.88 6.43 -9.17
CA TYR A 188 15.01 5.95 -8.11
C TYR A 188 15.75 5.88 -6.79
N ALA A 189 14.99 5.95 -5.71
CA ALA A 189 15.45 5.61 -4.36
C ALA A 189 14.90 4.24 -3.99
N THR A 190 15.76 3.35 -3.52
CA THR A 190 15.34 2.03 -3.01
C THR A 190 15.19 2.09 -1.51
N ASP A 191 14.02 1.69 -1.02
CA ASP A 191 13.77 1.50 0.40
C ASP A 191 13.45 0.02 0.68
N VAL A 192 13.85 -0.43 1.86
CA VAL A 192 13.66 -1.80 2.32
C VAL A 192 12.87 -1.77 3.62
N THR A 193 11.65 -2.28 3.57
CA THR A 193 10.80 -2.38 4.76
C THR A 193 10.76 -3.82 5.26
N PHE A 194 10.92 -3.97 6.57
CA PHE A 194 10.70 -5.21 7.28
C PHE A 194 9.49 -5.04 8.19
N GLN A 195 8.54 -5.97 8.14
CA GLN A 195 7.46 -6.02 9.13
C GLN A 195 7.50 -7.39 9.75
N HIS A 196 7.61 -7.37 11.06
CA HIS A 196 7.50 -8.53 11.93
C HIS A 196 6.15 -9.22 11.70
N THR A 197 6.17 -10.55 11.69
CA THR A 197 4.97 -11.37 11.60
C THR A 197 5.02 -12.43 12.69
N ASN A 198 3.85 -12.98 13.03
CA ASN A 198 3.83 -14.24 13.77
C ASN A 198 4.62 -15.31 13.00
N MET A 199 5.20 -16.26 13.73
CA MET A 199 5.96 -17.36 13.12
C MET A 199 5.05 -18.11 12.14
N PRO A 200 5.46 -18.22 10.86
CA PRO A 200 4.65 -18.95 9.88
C PRO A 200 4.56 -20.42 10.29
N SER A 201 3.36 -21.01 10.15
CA SER A 201 3.19 -22.46 10.23
C SER A 201 3.84 -23.10 9.01
N GLY A 202 4.42 -24.29 9.17
CA GLY A 202 5.14 -24.98 8.10
C GLY A 202 6.43 -25.65 8.57
N GLN A 203 7.18 -26.23 7.62
CA GLN A 203 8.45 -26.89 7.91
C GLN A 203 9.56 -25.89 8.20
N MET A 204 10.63 -26.32 8.89
CA MET A 204 11.75 -25.44 9.28
C MET A 204 12.33 -24.64 8.10
N LYS A 205 12.44 -25.28 6.93
CA LYS A 205 12.94 -24.66 5.69
C LYS A 205 12.04 -23.55 5.15
N GLU A 206 10.73 -23.67 5.35
CA GLU A 206 9.77 -22.62 4.99
C GLU A 206 9.87 -21.46 5.98
N ARG A 207 9.99 -21.76 7.29
CA ARG A 207 10.14 -20.73 8.34
C ARG A 207 11.42 -19.93 8.20
N SER A 208 12.53 -20.57 7.81
CA SER A 208 13.81 -19.90 7.59
C SER A 208 13.77 -18.87 6.46
N ALA A 209 12.89 -19.03 5.47
CA ALA A 209 12.74 -18.05 4.39
C ALA A 209 12.20 -16.69 4.88
N TYR A 210 11.57 -16.66 6.06
CA TYR A 210 11.03 -15.45 6.68
C TYR A 210 11.92 -14.92 7.81
N TYR A 211 12.99 -15.61 8.18
CA TYR A 211 13.85 -15.20 9.28
C TYR A 211 14.81 -14.09 8.83
N SER A 212 14.82 -12.97 9.56
CA SER A 212 15.83 -11.93 9.39
C SER A 212 16.92 -12.08 10.43
N ALA A 213 18.11 -12.51 10.01
CA ALA A 213 19.28 -12.59 10.89
C ALA A 213 19.64 -11.22 11.50
N LYS A 214 19.42 -10.13 10.76
CA LYS A 214 19.68 -8.76 11.24
C LYS A 214 18.78 -8.34 12.41
N HIS A 215 17.53 -8.79 12.41
CA HIS A 215 16.52 -8.35 13.37
C HIS A 215 16.15 -9.43 14.40
N HIS A 216 16.69 -10.65 14.25
CA HIS A 216 16.32 -11.83 15.03
C HIS A 216 14.80 -12.10 15.08
N LEU A 217 14.08 -11.72 14.03
CA LEU A 217 12.63 -11.82 13.92
C LEU A 217 12.23 -12.48 12.61
N HIS A 218 11.09 -13.16 12.62
CA HIS A 218 10.43 -13.59 11.39
C HIS A 218 9.59 -12.44 10.82
N GLY A 219 9.64 -12.24 9.52
CA GLY A 219 8.84 -11.21 8.90
C GLY A 219 9.00 -11.17 7.40
N TYR A 220 8.14 -10.42 6.73
CA TYR A 220 8.32 -10.18 5.30
C TYR A 220 9.22 -8.98 5.08
N LYS A 221 10.19 -9.15 4.19
CA LYS A 221 11.05 -8.09 3.69
C LYS A 221 10.57 -7.70 2.30
N ALA A 222 10.36 -6.42 2.13
CA ALA A 222 10.02 -5.86 0.84
C ALA A 222 11.00 -4.76 0.47
N GLU A 223 11.46 -4.82 -0.78
CA GLU A 223 12.33 -3.82 -1.37
C GLU A 223 11.53 -3.11 -2.46
N VAL A 224 11.38 -1.79 -2.35
CA VAL A 224 10.63 -0.99 -3.31
C VAL A 224 11.52 0.15 -3.79
N SER A 225 11.67 0.26 -5.10
CA SER A 225 12.33 1.39 -5.74
C SER A 225 11.28 2.38 -6.22
N VAL A 226 11.40 3.62 -5.76
CA VAL A 226 10.44 4.70 -5.97
C VAL A 226 11.10 5.86 -6.72
N LEU A 227 10.39 6.39 -7.69
CA LEU A 227 10.77 7.56 -8.47
C LEU A 227 10.63 8.86 -7.66
N PRO A 228 11.23 9.97 -8.11
CA PRO A 228 11.03 11.30 -7.52
C PRO A 228 9.55 11.72 -7.42
N ASN A 229 8.71 11.25 -8.35
CA ASN A 229 7.27 11.51 -8.36
C ASN A 229 6.45 10.63 -7.39
N GLY A 230 7.10 9.74 -6.64
CA GLY A 230 6.45 8.85 -5.67
C GLY A 230 5.94 7.53 -6.24
N GLN A 231 6.05 7.28 -7.55
CA GLN A 231 5.63 6.02 -8.15
C GLN A 231 6.70 4.95 -8.01
N ALA A 232 6.27 3.72 -7.72
CA ALA A 232 7.18 2.59 -7.64
C ALA A 232 7.38 1.95 -9.00
N ILE A 233 8.64 1.59 -9.29
CA ILE A 233 9.05 1.01 -10.57
C ILE A 233 9.69 -0.37 -10.41
N ILE A 234 10.08 -0.71 -9.19
CA ILE A 234 10.56 -2.05 -8.83
C ILE A 234 9.98 -2.37 -7.48
N ALA A 235 9.45 -3.59 -7.36
CA ALA A 235 9.08 -4.14 -6.08
C ALA A 235 9.51 -5.61 -6.05
N LYS A 236 10.41 -5.93 -5.11
CA LYS A 236 10.90 -7.28 -4.84
C LYS A 236 10.43 -7.71 -3.46
N LEU A 237 9.90 -8.93 -3.39
CA LEU A 237 9.37 -9.53 -2.18
C LEU A 237 10.02 -10.89 -2.01
N THR A 238 10.64 -11.11 -0.86
CA THR A 238 11.46 -12.31 -0.61
C THR A 238 10.66 -13.52 -0.09
N SER A 239 9.33 -13.55 -0.27
CA SER A 239 8.54 -14.73 0.10
C SER A 239 7.28 -14.94 -0.74
N ARG A 240 6.91 -16.21 -0.95
CA ARG A 240 5.92 -16.63 -1.95
C ARG A 240 4.47 -16.33 -1.52
N PHE A 241 3.69 -15.94 -2.53
CA PHE A 241 2.23 -15.93 -2.67
C PHE A 241 1.37 -14.92 -1.88
N PHE A 242 1.62 -14.63 -0.60
CA PHE A 242 0.85 -13.60 0.13
C PHE A 242 1.60 -12.28 0.34
N ALA A 243 2.92 -12.31 0.21
CA ALA A 243 3.74 -11.09 0.23
C ALA A 243 3.59 -10.27 -1.05
N THR A 244 3.12 -10.87 -2.16
CA THR A 244 2.93 -10.25 -3.49
C THR A 244 2.20 -8.92 -3.46
N MET A 245 1.30 -8.69 -2.48
CA MET A 245 0.52 -7.45 -2.39
C MET A 245 0.81 -6.57 -1.17
N ARG A 246 1.67 -7.01 -0.25
CA ARG A 246 2.01 -6.26 0.97
C ARG A 246 2.79 -4.98 0.69
N SER A 247 3.71 -4.99 -0.28
CA SER A 247 4.57 -3.83 -0.56
C SER A 247 4.29 -3.17 -1.91
N SER A 248 3.86 -3.96 -2.90
CA SER A 248 3.48 -3.44 -4.21
C SER A 248 2.13 -2.72 -4.23
N ILE A 249 1.34 -2.73 -3.16
CA ILE A 249 0.07 -1.99 -3.15
C ILE A 249 0.02 -0.96 -2.05
N CYS A 250 0.38 -1.28 -0.81
CA CYS A 250 0.39 -0.25 0.23
C CYS A 250 1.47 0.83 0.01
N ASN A 251 2.67 0.53 -0.51
CA ASN A 251 3.65 1.58 -0.83
C ASN A 251 3.45 2.19 -2.22
N ILE A 252 3.07 1.37 -3.21
CA ILE A 252 2.85 1.85 -4.58
C ILE A 252 1.58 2.66 -4.68
N PHE A 253 0.45 2.22 -4.12
CA PHE A 253 -0.77 3.02 -4.17
C PHE A 253 -0.83 4.09 -3.10
N SER A 254 -0.31 3.87 -1.89
CA SER A 254 -0.31 4.98 -0.94
C SER A 254 0.52 6.14 -1.52
N ARG A 255 1.64 5.93 -2.23
CA ARG A 255 2.38 7.03 -2.88
C ARG A 255 1.95 7.38 -4.32
N ALA A 256 1.47 6.45 -5.15
CA ALA A 256 1.04 6.74 -6.52
C ALA A 256 -0.37 7.33 -6.62
N THR A 257 -1.28 7.02 -5.68
CA THR A 257 -2.61 7.67 -5.61
C THR A 257 -2.52 9.05 -4.95
N ARG A 258 -1.50 9.28 -4.11
CA ARG A 258 -1.13 10.58 -3.50
C ARG A 258 -0.83 11.72 -4.50
N ARG A 259 -0.84 11.45 -5.81
CA ARG A 259 -0.66 12.46 -6.88
C ARG A 259 -1.58 12.30 -8.10
N LEU A 260 -2.67 11.55 -8.00
CA LEU A 260 -3.79 11.66 -8.97
C LEU A 260 -4.67 12.92 -8.68
N SER A 261 -4.14 13.90 -7.94
CA SER A 261 -4.75 15.19 -7.65
C SER A 261 -3.97 16.36 -8.30
N LEU A 262 -3.28 16.09 -9.41
CA LEU A 262 -2.90 17.09 -10.40
C LEU A 262 -3.50 16.66 -11.74
#